data_AF-A0A6L7U3X7-F1
#
_entry.id   AF-A0A6L7U3X7-F1
#
_cell.length_a   1.000
_cell.length_b   1.000
_cell.length_c   1.000
_cell.angle_alpha   90.00
_cell.angle_beta   90.00
_cell.angle_gamma   90.00
#
_symmetry.space_group_name_H-M   'P 1'
#
loop_
_entity.id
_entity.type
_entity.pdbx_description
1 polymer ?
#
loop_
_entity_poly.entity_id
_entity_poly.type
_entity_poly.pdbx_seq_one_letter_code
_entity_poly.pdbx_strand_id
1 'polypeptide(L)'
;MPMIGKCETVASQFQPESGSRNGALPALATGTSEFVQLRSQGEAYVDKTAEIARLLAHPARYLFVGRPRRFGKTLMLSTIECMYQGHLPAPGHAQVDYDVLFEGTAWGERDPKDNDWHPVLRLDMGDIEAANRNELTMQLVGMVLEQARLWRARGKPTGMPHAWLDGEAECPESPGGLLSRLIAALNESSKSAPLILMDEFDTPLMALRDAGTLTDVNLGPLRGFLRRFKSESGSLHKVIMTGITRKAYNHLLSGLNNAEDLTWDPGFALVCGFSDLDLESRERGLGRHVAAGARSLGISEAELRRQLREHYNGYHFDLRGRGPAVYNPWSLVTALKLLETETGTEDVREVGWPSPWVESGSARRLATNLRRNPDSLVGVLERERRLSRDAISDETELGHLLLQTGYLTVKPAGGREPPYATYPNREVEQAFLQELERRVWGSRASRCLPTPQAGHGLHGLPRAQGALGHMVSRIPEREATQRDKPASSVSGPLQFSGPKLYQSSIVVALKGCHLEGGGHGPQDRGRVGRRG
;
A
#
# COMPACT_ATOMS: atom_id res chain seq x y z
N MET A 1 54.23 -2.24 17.05
CA MET A 1 54.62 -2.27 15.62
C MET A 1 55.01 -3.69 15.29
N PRO A 2 54.29 -4.37 14.39
CA PRO A 2 54.52 -4.16 12.95
C PRO A 2 53.27 -4.00 12.08
N MET A 3 53.48 -3.23 11.00
CA MET A 3 52.97 -3.34 9.63
C MET A 3 51.45 -3.38 9.37
N ILE A 4 50.95 -2.18 9.10
CA ILE A 4 49.70 -1.85 8.40
C ILE A 4 49.77 -2.40 6.97
N GLY A 5 48.94 -3.39 6.65
CA GLY A 5 48.60 -3.75 5.27
C GLY A 5 47.56 -2.77 4.74
N LYS A 6 47.86 -2.15 3.61
CA LYS A 6 46.98 -1.19 2.91
C LYS A 6 45.64 -1.86 2.59
N CYS A 7 44.54 -1.33 3.13
CA CYS A 7 43.21 -1.53 2.55
C CYS A 7 43.22 -0.88 1.16
N GLU A 8 43.15 -1.68 0.12
CA GLU A 8 42.84 -1.21 -1.22
C GLU A 8 41.42 -0.64 -1.21
N THR A 9 41.33 0.66 -1.45
CA THR A 9 40.08 1.39 -1.63
C THR A 9 39.32 0.78 -2.80
N VAL A 10 38.12 0.24 -2.55
CA VAL A 10 37.16 -0.18 -3.59
C VAL A 10 36.53 1.09 -4.20
N ALA A 11 37.36 1.93 -4.83
CA ALA A 11 36.93 3.09 -5.60
C ALA A 11 36.61 2.71 -7.07
N SER A 12 36.86 1.46 -7.48
CA SER A 12 36.81 1.05 -8.90
C SER A 12 35.44 0.56 -9.40
N GLN A 13 34.39 0.61 -8.59
CA GLN A 13 33.02 0.29 -9.03
C GLN A 13 32.06 1.48 -8.97
N PHE A 14 32.58 2.66 -8.60
CA PHE A 14 31.79 3.88 -8.53
C PHE A 14 31.91 4.64 -9.86
N GLN A 15 30.84 4.67 -10.67
CA GLN A 15 30.72 5.60 -11.79
C GLN A 15 29.80 6.75 -11.36
N PRO A 16 30.35 7.90 -10.92
CA PRO A 16 29.56 9.09 -10.59
C PRO A 16 28.81 9.58 -11.83
N GLU A 17 27.65 10.23 -11.60
CA GLU A 17 26.80 10.83 -12.64
C GLU A 17 27.42 12.10 -13.25
N SER A 18 28.74 12.32 -13.13
CA SER A 18 29.48 13.33 -13.87
C SER A 18 29.74 12.86 -15.32
N GLY A 19 28.68 12.86 -16.13
CA GLY A 19 28.74 12.55 -17.56
C GLY A 19 28.86 11.06 -17.84
N SER A 20 27.72 10.42 -18.12
CA SER A 20 27.69 9.11 -18.75
C SER A 20 28.56 9.17 -20.02
N ARG A 21 29.78 8.63 -19.92
CA ARG A 21 30.72 8.50 -21.03
C ARG A 21 30.34 7.37 -21.99
N ASN A 22 29.20 6.74 -21.76
CA ASN A 22 28.47 5.90 -22.71
C ASN A 22 26.99 6.24 -22.57
N GLY A 23 26.29 6.54 -23.66
CA GLY A 23 24.87 6.95 -23.69
C GLY A 23 23.85 5.89 -23.25
N ALA A 24 24.21 4.99 -22.33
CA ALA A 24 23.32 4.03 -21.70
C ALA A 24 22.48 4.70 -20.59
N LEU A 25 21.22 4.29 -20.49
CA LEU A 25 20.30 4.76 -19.46
C LEU A 25 20.63 4.11 -18.10
N PRO A 26 20.48 4.83 -16.97
CA PRO A 26 20.52 4.23 -15.64
C PRO A 26 19.51 3.09 -15.51
N ALA A 27 19.81 2.03 -14.76
CA ALA A 27 18.91 0.89 -14.66
C ALA A 27 17.62 1.23 -13.88
N LEU A 28 16.46 0.77 -14.38
CA LEU A 28 15.18 0.87 -13.66
C LEU A 28 15.03 -0.27 -12.64
N ALA A 29 15.06 0.07 -11.36
CA ALA A 29 14.89 -0.87 -10.26
C ALA A 29 13.45 -0.94 -9.76
N THR A 30 12.89 -2.14 -9.71
CA THR A 30 11.52 -2.39 -9.22
C THR A 30 11.49 -3.00 -7.81
N GLY A 31 12.65 -3.41 -7.28
CA GLY A 31 12.77 -4.09 -5.98
C GLY A 31 13.67 -3.38 -4.96
N THR A 32 14.49 -2.42 -5.37
CA THR A 32 15.41 -1.71 -4.47
C THR A 32 14.65 -0.65 -3.66
N SER A 33 14.65 -0.80 -2.34
CA SER A 33 14.06 0.17 -1.39
C SER A 33 15.10 0.90 -0.53
N GLU A 34 16.39 0.57 -0.69
CA GLU A 34 17.48 1.22 0.02
C GLU A 34 18.14 2.28 -0.84
N PHE A 35 18.17 3.52 -0.34
CA PHE A 35 18.69 4.68 -1.05
C PHE A 35 20.18 4.55 -1.36
N VAL A 36 20.98 4.11 -0.39
CA VAL A 36 22.43 3.88 -0.59
C VAL A 36 22.66 2.88 -1.70
N GLN A 37 21.94 1.76 -1.69
CA GLN A 37 22.07 0.73 -2.71
C GLN A 37 21.71 1.29 -4.09
N LEU A 38 20.54 1.93 -4.21
CA LEU A 38 20.03 2.50 -5.46
C LEU A 38 21.03 3.50 -6.07
N ARG A 39 21.54 4.44 -5.26
CA ARG A 39 22.54 5.43 -5.72
C ARG A 39 23.89 4.78 -6.02
N SER A 40 24.35 3.85 -5.21
CA SER A 40 25.65 3.17 -5.41
C SER A 40 25.71 2.30 -6.67
N GLN A 41 24.57 1.75 -7.08
CA GLN A 41 24.44 0.92 -8.27
C GLN A 41 24.18 1.73 -9.54
N GLY A 42 24.09 3.07 -9.44
CA GLY A 42 23.75 3.94 -10.57
C GLY A 42 22.35 3.65 -11.14
N GLU A 43 21.44 3.18 -10.29
CA GLU A 43 20.04 2.98 -10.66
C GLU A 43 19.32 4.32 -10.77
N ALA A 44 18.28 4.38 -11.62
CA ALA A 44 17.50 5.59 -11.81
C ALA A 44 16.83 6.03 -10.49
N TYR A 45 17.15 7.24 -10.03
CA TYR A 45 16.54 7.88 -8.88
C TYR A 45 15.71 9.09 -9.32
N VAL A 46 14.45 9.15 -8.88
CA VAL A 46 13.64 10.37 -9.02
C VAL A 46 13.81 11.20 -7.77
N ASP A 47 14.34 12.41 -7.93
CA ASP A 47 14.68 13.28 -6.81
C ASP A 47 13.43 13.79 -6.09
N LYS A 48 13.24 13.35 -4.85
CA LYS A 48 12.20 13.83 -3.91
C LYS A 48 12.77 14.54 -2.70
N THR A 49 14.06 14.88 -2.75
CA THR A 49 14.77 15.37 -1.58
C THR A 49 14.29 16.74 -1.11
N ALA A 50 13.75 17.58 -2.01
CA ALA A 50 13.14 18.85 -1.65
C ALA A 50 11.82 18.67 -0.89
N GLU A 51 10.96 17.75 -1.33
CA GLU A 51 9.70 17.40 -0.66
C GLU A 51 9.97 16.76 0.71
N ILE A 52 10.97 15.88 0.78
CA ILE A 52 11.43 15.28 2.03
C ILE A 52 11.95 16.36 2.98
N ALA A 53 12.76 17.32 2.50
CA ALA A 53 13.23 18.43 3.33
C ALA A 53 12.08 19.26 3.91
N ARG A 54 11.00 19.49 3.14
CA ARG A 54 9.78 20.14 3.64
C ARG A 54 9.08 19.31 4.72
N LEU A 55 8.99 17.98 4.54
CA LEU A 55 8.45 17.06 5.55
C LEU A 55 9.27 17.16 6.85
N LEU A 56 10.59 17.18 6.74
CA LEU A 56 11.51 17.30 7.86
C LEU A 56 11.44 18.67 8.54
N ALA A 57 11.09 19.74 7.81
CA ALA A 57 10.89 21.07 8.38
C ALA A 57 9.52 21.26 9.06
N HIS A 58 8.59 20.32 8.93
CA HIS A 58 7.25 20.43 9.53
C HIS A 58 7.36 20.58 11.08
N PRO A 59 6.60 21.50 11.71
CA PRO A 59 6.76 21.81 13.14
C PRO A 59 6.33 20.67 14.08
N ALA A 60 5.42 19.80 13.64
CA ALA A 60 5.01 18.66 14.45
C ALA A 60 6.15 17.62 14.60
N ARG A 61 6.34 17.14 15.84
CA ARG A 61 7.37 16.14 16.19
C ARG A 61 7.01 14.72 15.76
N TYR A 62 5.71 14.40 15.73
CA TYR A 62 5.21 13.08 15.35
C TYR A 62 4.44 13.24 14.04
N LEU A 63 4.94 12.64 12.97
CA LEU A 63 4.37 12.72 11.64
C LEU A 63 3.90 11.34 11.19
N PHE A 64 2.74 11.27 10.58
CA PHE A 64 2.26 10.09 9.89
C PHE A 64 2.06 10.40 8.40
N VAL A 65 2.63 9.56 7.54
CA VAL A 65 2.49 9.63 6.08
C VAL A 65 1.90 8.30 5.59
N GLY A 66 0.59 8.29 5.38
CA GLY A 66 -0.13 7.16 4.81
C GLY A 66 -0.05 7.17 3.28
N ARG A 67 0.36 6.06 2.67
CA ARG A 67 0.23 5.85 1.22
C ARG A 67 -0.11 4.39 0.93
N PRO A 68 -0.78 4.09 -0.20
CA PRO A 68 -0.96 2.72 -0.66
C PRO A 68 0.36 1.94 -0.75
N ARG A 69 0.28 0.62 -0.91
CA ARG A 69 1.48 -0.22 -1.10
C ARG A 69 2.25 0.20 -2.35
N ARG A 70 3.57 -0.03 -2.34
CA ARG A 70 4.49 0.26 -3.47
C ARG A 70 4.55 1.75 -3.90
N PHE A 71 4.25 2.67 -2.99
CA PHE A 71 4.38 4.13 -3.22
C PHE A 71 5.77 4.72 -2.92
N GLY A 72 6.77 3.90 -2.57
CA GLY A 72 8.12 4.37 -2.27
C GLY A 72 8.33 4.89 -0.82
N LYS A 73 7.45 4.53 0.12
CA LYS A 73 7.55 4.92 1.54
C LYS A 73 8.88 4.48 2.18
N THR A 74 9.26 3.22 1.97
CA THR A 74 10.51 2.66 2.49
C THR A 74 11.73 3.37 1.91
N LEU A 75 11.74 3.65 0.60
CA LEU A 75 12.81 4.42 -0.05
C LEU A 75 12.88 5.86 0.49
N MET A 76 11.74 6.50 0.74
CA MET A 76 11.68 7.82 1.39
C MET A 76 12.33 7.77 2.79
N LEU A 77 12.01 6.77 3.62
CA LEU A 77 12.63 6.61 4.93
C LEU A 77 14.14 6.32 4.84
N SER A 78 14.57 5.45 3.93
CA SER A 78 16.00 5.19 3.67
C SER A 78 16.73 6.45 3.21
N THR A 79 16.09 7.30 2.40
CA THR A 79 16.64 8.60 1.99
C THR A 79 16.79 9.54 3.19
N ILE A 80 15.78 9.62 4.06
CA ILE A 80 15.83 10.42 5.31
C ILE A 80 16.94 9.92 6.25
N GLU A 81 17.07 8.61 6.40
CA GLU A 81 18.14 7.98 7.18
C GLU A 81 19.51 8.46 6.67
N CYS A 82 19.73 8.41 5.35
CA CYS A 82 20.97 8.89 4.76
C CYS A 82 21.17 10.40 4.97
N MET A 83 20.14 11.22 4.78
CA MET A 83 20.23 12.68 4.98
C MET A 83 20.77 13.06 6.36
N TYR A 84 20.34 12.36 7.42
CA TYR A 84 20.76 12.62 8.81
C TYR A 84 22.02 11.86 9.25
N GLN A 85 22.30 10.70 8.68
CA GLN A 85 23.42 9.85 9.11
C GLN A 85 24.70 10.03 8.30
N GLY A 86 24.66 10.73 7.17
CA GLY A 86 25.88 11.04 6.43
C GLY A 86 26.55 9.80 5.83
N HIS A 87 27.88 9.83 5.80
CA HIS A 87 28.79 8.75 5.40
C HIS A 87 28.83 7.53 6.34
N LEU A 88 27.89 7.38 7.28
CA LEU A 88 27.86 6.19 8.13
C LEU A 88 27.52 4.98 7.25
N PRO A 89 28.39 3.97 7.14
CA PRO A 89 28.11 2.81 6.30
C PRO A 89 26.82 2.13 6.77
N ALA A 90 25.94 1.84 5.82
CA ALA A 90 24.87 0.88 6.05
C ALA A 90 25.52 -0.49 6.36
N PRO A 91 24.93 -1.29 7.26
CA PRO A 91 25.49 -2.60 7.61
C PRO A 91 25.68 -3.45 6.34
N GLY A 92 26.90 -3.94 6.10
CA GLY A 92 27.21 -4.76 4.92
C GLY A 92 27.53 -3.98 3.63
N HIS A 93 27.54 -2.64 3.65
CA HIS A 93 27.91 -1.81 2.51
C HIS A 93 29.26 -1.13 2.73
N ALA A 94 30.06 -1.02 1.67
CA ALA A 94 31.24 -0.16 1.67
C ALA A 94 30.81 1.29 1.97
N GLN A 95 31.67 2.05 2.63
CA GLN A 95 31.41 3.46 2.91
C GLN A 95 31.28 4.22 1.59
N VAL A 96 30.05 4.61 1.23
CA VAL A 96 29.77 5.46 0.06
C VAL A 96 29.84 6.91 0.51
N ASP A 97 30.44 7.76 -0.34
CA ASP A 97 30.57 9.18 -0.06
C ASP A 97 29.17 9.85 -0.06
N TYR A 98 28.88 10.68 0.95
CA TYR A 98 27.62 11.39 1.06
C TYR A 98 27.39 12.36 -0.10
N ASP A 99 28.44 13.07 -0.51
CA ASP A 99 28.38 14.04 -1.62
C ASP A 99 27.98 13.34 -2.92
N VAL A 100 28.47 12.11 -3.05
CA VAL A 100 28.15 11.20 -4.14
C VAL A 100 26.69 10.72 -4.07
N LEU A 101 26.19 10.33 -2.88
CA LEU A 101 24.82 9.85 -2.73
C LEU A 101 23.80 10.92 -3.13
N PHE A 102 24.08 12.18 -2.82
CA PHE A 102 23.19 13.31 -3.09
C PHE A 102 23.58 14.16 -4.31
N GLU A 103 24.59 13.74 -5.09
CA GLU A 103 24.96 14.39 -6.35
C GLU A 103 23.73 14.51 -7.26
N GLY A 104 23.49 15.69 -7.83
CA GLY A 104 22.36 15.95 -8.73
C GLY A 104 20.98 16.04 -8.05
N THR A 105 20.91 15.91 -6.72
CA THR A 105 19.66 16.09 -5.95
C THR A 105 19.54 17.50 -5.37
N ALA A 106 18.32 17.95 -5.12
CA ALA A 106 18.05 19.24 -4.47
C ALA A 106 18.64 19.35 -3.06
N TRP A 107 18.84 18.22 -2.36
CA TRP A 107 19.51 18.18 -1.07
C TRP A 107 21.02 18.35 -1.17
N GLY A 108 21.65 17.77 -2.20
CA GLY A 108 23.08 17.92 -2.46
C GLY A 108 23.49 19.35 -2.86
N GLU A 109 22.54 20.21 -3.21
CA GLU A 109 22.77 21.63 -3.55
C GLU A 109 22.87 22.55 -2.32
N ARG A 110 22.66 22.03 -1.10
CA ARG A 110 22.78 22.81 0.15
C ARG A 110 24.23 23.00 0.59
N ASP A 111 24.46 23.98 1.48
CA ASP A 111 25.78 24.15 2.10
C ASP A 111 26.08 22.95 3.02
N PRO A 112 27.21 22.24 2.84
CA PRO A 112 27.63 21.13 3.70
C PRO A 112 27.75 21.49 5.19
N LYS A 113 27.81 22.79 5.53
CA LYS A 113 27.86 23.29 6.92
C LYS A 113 26.52 23.23 7.66
N ASP A 114 25.41 23.02 6.96
CA ASP A 114 24.06 22.85 7.54
C ASP A 114 23.83 21.41 8.06
N ASN A 115 24.89 20.71 8.49
CA ASN A 115 24.81 19.31 8.88
C ASN A 115 24.14 19.11 10.25
N ASP A 116 22.82 19.00 10.24
CA ASP A 116 21.99 18.53 11.35
C ASP A 116 22.12 17.00 11.49
N TRP A 117 23.29 16.52 11.93
CA TRP A 117 23.48 15.09 12.17
C TRP A 117 22.67 14.62 13.38
N HIS A 118 21.93 13.51 13.24
CA HIS A 118 21.21 12.87 14.34
C HIS A 118 21.31 11.34 14.25
N PRO A 119 21.33 10.60 15.38
CA PRO A 119 21.17 9.16 15.36
C PRO A 119 19.79 8.80 14.78
N VAL A 120 19.73 7.94 13.78
CA VAL A 120 18.49 7.42 13.21
C VAL A 120 18.26 5.99 13.68
N LEU A 121 17.06 5.73 14.19
CA LEU A 121 16.57 4.39 14.53
C LEU A 121 15.44 4.05 13.55
N ARG A 122 15.68 3.07 12.67
CA ARG A 122 14.72 2.62 11.68
C ARG A 122 14.04 1.33 12.15
N LEU A 123 12.77 1.44 12.48
CA LEU A 123 11.93 0.39 13.04
C LEU A 123 11.00 -0.12 11.94
N ASP A 124 11.38 -1.20 11.27
CA ASP A 124 10.55 -1.86 10.27
C ASP A 124 9.59 -2.85 10.94
N MET A 125 8.29 -2.61 10.81
CA MET A 125 7.25 -3.50 11.33
C MET A 125 6.67 -4.43 10.26
N GLY A 126 7.16 -4.37 9.02
CA GLY A 126 6.66 -5.15 7.88
C GLY A 126 6.79 -6.67 8.05
N ASP A 127 7.81 -7.11 8.78
CA ASP A 127 8.07 -8.53 9.06
C ASP A 127 7.32 -9.07 10.30
N ILE A 128 6.46 -8.26 10.93
CA ILE A 128 5.73 -8.68 12.13
C ILE A 128 4.52 -9.54 11.74
N GLU A 129 4.65 -10.85 11.90
CA GLU A 129 3.61 -11.86 11.64
C GLU A 129 2.99 -12.46 12.92
N ALA A 130 2.98 -11.69 14.01
CA ALA A 130 2.52 -12.18 15.31
C ALA A 130 1.03 -12.57 15.35
N ALA A 131 0.75 -13.76 15.87
CA ALA A 131 -0.61 -14.27 16.10
C ALA A 131 -1.08 -14.10 17.56
N ASN A 132 -0.20 -13.74 18.50
CA ASN A 132 -0.55 -13.54 19.91
C ASN A 132 0.39 -12.56 20.62
N ARG A 133 0.07 -12.24 21.89
CA ARG A 133 0.86 -11.32 22.73
C ARG A 133 2.35 -11.68 22.81
N ASN A 134 2.68 -12.96 22.98
CA ASN A 134 4.05 -13.40 23.23
C ASN A 134 4.88 -13.24 21.95
N GLU A 135 4.36 -13.71 20.82
CA GLU A 135 4.99 -13.53 19.51
C GLU A 135 5.21 -12.05 19.18
N LEU A 136 4.20 -11.21 19.41
CA LEU A 136 4.33 -9.76 19.19
C LEU A 136 5.40 -9.14 20.09
N THR A 137 5.46 -9.56 21.35
CA THR A 137 6.49 -9.09 22.28
C THR A 137 7.88 -9.49 21.81
N MET A 138 8.07 -10.76 21.43
CA MET A 138 9.36 -11.27 20.96
C MET A 138 9.83 -10.57 19.69
N GLN A 139 8.94 -10.38 18.71
CA GLN A 139 9.29 -9.72 17.44
C GLN A 139 9.61 -8.23 17.64
N LEU A 140 8.88 -7.52 18.52
CA LEU A 140 9.20 -6.13 18.88
C LEU A 140 10.53 -6.03 19.65
N VAL A 141 10.83 -6.96 20.56
CA VAL A 141 12.14 -7.04 21.22
C VAL A 141 13.24 -7.27 20.19
N GLY A 142 13.06 -8.24 19.29
CA GLY A 142 13.99 -8.55 18.21
C GLY A 142 14.33 -7.32 17.37
N MET A 143 13.31 -6.58 16.93
CA MET A 143 13.47 -5.34 16.16
C MET A 143 14.33 -4.29 16.88
N VAL A 144 14.13 -4.08 18.18
CA VAL A 144 14.93 -3.12 18.96
C VAL A 144 16.36 -3.62 19.15
N LEU A 145 16.54 -4.92 19.40
CA LEU A 145 17.87 -5.52 19.54
C LEU A 145 18.65 -5.48 18.22
N GLU A 146 18.00 -5.65 17.08
CA GLU A 146 18.63 -5.44 15.77
C GLU A 146 19.18 -4.01 15.65
N GLN A 147 18.36 -3.00 15.94
CA GLN A 147 18.85 -1.61 15.94
C GLN A 147 20.02 -1.40 16.91
N ALA A 148 19.98 -2.01 18.10
CA ALA A 148 21.11 -1.95 19.03
C ALA A 148 22.37 -2.64 18.47
N ARG A 149 22.25 -3.79 17.81
CA ARG A 149 23.38 -4.47 17.13
C ARG A 149 23.99 -3.57 16.07
N LEU A 150 23.17 -2.90 15.25
CA LEU A 150 23.64 -1.97 14.22
C LEU A 150 24.45 -0.82 14.83
N TRP A 151 23.93 -0.21 15.90
CA TRP A 151 24.62 0.89 16.58
C TRP A 151 25.89 0.45 17.31
N ARG A 152 25.91 -0.77 17.89
CA ARG A 152 27.12 -1.37 18.44
C ARG A 152 28.18 -1.59 17.36
N ALA A 153 27.79 -2.11 16.19
CA ALA A 153 28.71 -2.29 15.06
C ALA A 153 29.30 -0.95 14.56
N ARG A 154 28.57 0.14 14.72
CA ARG A 154 29.03 1.53 14.48
C ARG A 154 29.90 2.10 15.61
N GLY A 155 30.24 1.31 16.62
CA GLY A 155 31.08 1.73 17.75
C GLY A 155 30.35 2.63 18.75
N LYS A 156 29.01 2.69 18.74
CA LYS A 156 28.22 3.49 19.69
C LYS A 156 27.72 2.61 20.84
N PRO A 157 27.69 3.14 22.08
CA PRO A 157 27.11 2.43 23.21
C PRO A 157 25.59 2.35 23.06
N THR A 158 25.02 1.23 23.46
CA THR A 158 23.57 0.94 23.32
C THR A 158 22.84 0.91 24.66
N GLY A 159 23.57 0.95 25.78
CA GLY A 159 23.00 0.79 27.12
C GLY A 159 22.49 -0.62 27.42
N MET A 160 22.85 -1.60 26.58
CA MET A 160 22.43 -3.00 26.67
C MET A 160 23.63 -3.93 26.96
N PRO A 161 23.47 -4.95 27.83
CA PRO A 161 24.44 -6.03 28.00
C PRO A 161 24.76 -6.73 26.67
N HIS A 162 26.04 -7.04 26.45
CA HIS A 162 26.48 -7.77 25.25
C HIS A 162 25.79 -9.13 25.12
N ALA A 163 25.58 -9.85 26.23
CA ALA A 163 24.88 -11.13 26.23
C ALA A 163 23.45 -11.09 25.63
N TRP A 164 22.74 -9.95 25.73
CA TRP A 164 21.43 -9.80 25.07
C TRP A 164 21.56 -9.61 23.56
N LEU A 165 22.59 -8.88 23.12
CA LEU A 165 22.85 -8.61 21.71
C LEU A 165 23.41 -9.85 21.01
N ASP A 166 24.28 -10.60 21.70
CA ASP A 166 24.95 -11.78 21.17
C ASP A 166 24.05 -13.04 21.24
N GLY A 167 22.85 -12.93 21.83
CA GLY A 167 21.89 -14.02 21.94
C GLY A 167 22.24 -15.07 23.01
N GLU A 168 23.20 -14.75 23.87
CA GLU A 168 23.69 -15.63 24.94
C GLU A 168 22.78 -15.61 26.19
N ALA A 169 21.93 -14.60 26.31
CA ALA A 169 20.97 -14.48 27.40
C ALA A 169 19.61 -13.98 26.91
N GLU A 170 18.54 -14.47 27.53
CA GLU A 170 17.19 -13.97 27.30
C GLU A 170 17.08 -12.53 27.79
N CYS A 171 16.42 -11.69 27.00
CA CYS A 171 16.17 -10.31 27.37
C CYS A 171 14.90 -10.21 28.23
N PRO A 172 15.01 -9.90 29.54
CA PRO A 172 13.85 -9.87 30.43
C PRO A 172 13.01 -8.59 30.29
N GLU A 173 13.49 -7.63 29.51
CA GLU A 173 12.94 -6.28 29.45
C GLU A 173 11.87 -6.14 28.36
N SER A 174 10.83 -5.35 28.63
CA SER A 174 9.79 -5.05 27.64
C SER A 174 10.36 -4.32 26.42
N PRO A 175 9.75 -4.45 25.22
CA PRO A 175 10.20 -3.75 24.01
C PRO A 175 10.39 -2.23 24.22
N GLY A 176 9.46 -1.61 24.94
CA GLY A 176 9.53 -0.18 25.24
C GLY A 176 10.66 0.19 26.21
N GLY A 177 11.01 -0.69 27.16
CA GLY A 177 12.15 -0.45 28.06
C GLY A 177 13.48 -0.47 27.31
N LEU A 178 13.66 -1.48 26.44
CA LEU A 178 14.83 -1.58 25.57
C LEU A 178 14.98 -0.35 24.66
N LEU A 179 13.87 0.12 24.09
CA LEU A 179 13.88 1.31 23.26
C LEU A 179 14.32 2.55 24.07
N SER A 180 13.76 2.76 25.26
CA SER A 180 14.18 3.87 26.14
C SER A 180 15.68 3.80 26.49
N ARG A 181 16.22 2.60 26.76
CA ARG A 181 17.66 2.41 27.03
C ARG A 181 18.52 2.77 25.83
N LEU A 182 18.12 2.33 24.63
CA LEU A 182 18.82 2.65 23.40
C LEU A 182 18.79 4.16 23.12
N ILE A 183 17.63 4.79 23.26
CA ILE A 183 17.47 6.25 23.11
C ILE A 183 18.38 7.00 24.08
N ALA A 184 18.40 6.60 25.36
CA ALA A 184 19.23 7.24 26.37
C ALA A 184 20.73 7.12 26.05
N ALA A 185 21.20 5.92 25.69
CA ALA A 185 22.60 5.68 25.34
C ALA A 185 23.05 6.44 24.08
N LEU A 186 22.18 6.54 23.07
CA LEU A 186 22.47 7.30 21.86
C LEU A 186 22.49 8.82 22.11
N ASN A 187 21.56 9.33 22.91
CA ASN A 187 21.57 10.73 23.35
C ASN A 187 22.87 11.08 24.07
N GLU A 188 23.29 10.25 25.04
CA GLU A 188 24.49 10.49 25.84
C GLU A 188 25.76 10.46 24.97
N SER A 189 25.90 9.43 24.13
CA SER A 189 27.11 9.22 23.33
C SER A 189 27.23 10.14 22.12
N SER A 190 26.11 10.62 21.59
CA SER A 190 26.09 11.37 20.33
C SER A 190 25.68 12.84 20.50
N LYS A 191 25.29 13.24 21.72
CA LYS A 191 24.91 14.60 22.10
C LYS A 191 23.80 15.22 21.23
N SER A 192 23.04 14.37 20.55
CA SER A 192 22.00 14.74 19.58
C SER A 192 20.83 13.77 19.73
N ALA A 193 19.61 14.30 19.71
CA ALA A 193 18.40 13.52 19.94
C ALA A 193 18.10 12.58 18.77
N PRO A 194 17.79 11.28 18.98
CA PRO A 194 17.51 10.39 17.87
C PRO A 194 16.27 10.76 17.04
N LEU A 195 16.35 10.52 15.73
CA LEU A 195 15.24 10.47 14.78
C LEU A 195 14.71 9.03 14.73
N ILE A 196 13.40 8.86 14.90
CA ILE A 196 12.75 7.55 14.76
C ILE A 196 12.05 7.50 13.41
N LEU A 197 12.38 6.50 12.60
CA LEU A 197 11.67 6.18 11.37
C LEU A 197 10.96 4.85 11.58
N MET A 198 9.65 4.81 11.41
CA MET A 198 8.85 3.62 11.65
C MET A 198 8.11 3.23 10.38
N ASP A 199 8.54 2.13 9.75
CA ASP A 199 7.90 1.63 8.53
C ASP A 199 6.82 0.60 8.83
N GLU A 200 5.85 0.54 7.93
CA GLU A 200 4.69 -0.36 8.00
C GLU A 200 4.05 -0.43 9.40
N PHE A 201 3.90 0.73 10.04
CA PHE A 201 3.40 0.84 11.40
C PHE A 201 2.10 0.06 11.62
N ASP A 202 1.28 -0.08 10.57
CA ASP A 202 0.00 -0.76 10.65
C ASP A 202 0.04 -2.30 10.62
N THR A 203 1.17 -2.91 10.25
CA THR A 203 1.31 -4.35 10.00
C THR A 203 1.04 -5.24 11.24
N PRO A 204 1.54 -4.95 12.45
CA PRO A 204 1.29 -5.79 13.63
C PRO A 204 -0.19 -5.97 13.98
N LEU A 205 -0.97 -4.89 13.85
CA LEU A 205 -2.41 -4.95 14.03
C LEU A 205 -3.08 -5.81 12.95
N MET A 206 -2.61 -5.72 11.71
CA MET A 206 -3.14 -6.54 10.62
C MET A 206 -2.84 -8.02 10.88
N ALA A 207 -1.64 -8.38 11.32
CA ALA A 207 -1.24 -9.75 11.63
C ALA A 207 -2.17 -10.38 12.69
N LEU A 208 -2.38 -9.70 13.82
CA LEU A 208 -3.31 -10.16 14.86
C LEU A 208 -4.76 -10.27 14.37
N ARG A 209 -5.20 -9.34 13.50
CA ARG A 209 -6.56 -9.38 12.93
C ARG A 209 -6.73 -10.53 11.94
N ASP A 210 -5.71 -10.83 11.16
CA ASP A 210 -5.72 -11.91 10.18
C ASP A 210 -5.65 -13.28 10.89
N ALA A 211 -4.92 -13.36 12.01
CA ALA A 211 -4.94 -14.51 12.93
C ALA A 211 -6.26 -14.66 13.72
N GLY A 212 -7.13 -13.65 13.72
CA GLY A 212 -8.40 -13.68 14.45
C GLY A 212 -8.25 -13.50 15.97
N THR A 213 -7.10 -13.00 16.42
CA THR A 213 -6.73 -12.87 17.85
C THR A 213 -6.58 -11.41 18.29
N LEU A 214 -7.10 -10.47 17.48
CA LEU A 214 -7.05 -9.05 17.78
C LEU A 214 -7.83 -8.72 19.07
N THR A 215 -7.10 -8.48 20.16
CA THR A 215 -7.65 -8.16 21.49
C THR A 215 -6.78 -7.12 22.18
N ASP A 216 -7.33 -6.42 23.17
CA ASP A 216 -6.58 -5.44 23.97
C ASP A 216 -5.35 -6.04 24.68
N VAL A 217 -5.44 -7.32 25.08
CA VAL A 217 -4.34 -8.06 25.72
C VAL A 217 -3.21 -8.32 24.72
N ASN A 218 -3.54 -8.79 23.52
CA ASN A 218 -2.55 -9.07 22.49
C ASN A 218 -1.90 -7.79 21.95
N LEU A 219 -2.62 -6.67 21.94
CA LEU A 219 -2.09 -5.35 21.55
C LEU A 219 -1.29 -4.64 22.65
N GLY A 220 -1.36 -5.12 23.89
CA GLY A 220 -0.68 -4.53 25.05
C GLY A 220 0.82 -4.22 24.82
N PRO A 221 1.62 -5.15 24.28
CA PRO A 221 3.04 -4.91 23.99
C PRO A 221 3.28 -3.73 23.06
N LEU A 222 2.54 -3.66 21.95
CA LEU A 222 2.66 -2.58 20.96
C LEU A 222 2.19 -1.23 21.53
N ARG A 223 1.09 -1.20 22.29
CA ARG A 223 0.65 0.02 23.00
C ARG A 223 1.72 0.51 23.99
N GLY A 224 2.29 -0.41 24.77
CA GLY A 224 3.35 -0.10 25.73
C GLY A 224 4.59 0.46 25.04
N PHE A 225 4.98 -0.14 23.91
CA PHE A 225 6.06 0.32 23.05
C PHE A 225 5.83 1.75 22.54
N LEU A 226 4.66 2.00 21.93
CA LEU A 226 4.34 3.30 21.35
C LEU A 226 4.22 4.43 22.38
N ARG A 227 3.72 4.11 23.57
CA ARG A 227 3.62 5.08 24.67
C ARG A 227 4.99 5.64 25.08
N ARG A 228 6.09 4.90 24.83
CA ARG A 228 7.44 5.38 25.15
C ARG A 228 7.86 6.58 24.32
N PHE A 229 7.44 6.67 23.05
CA PHE A 229 7.77 7.84 22.23
C PHE A 229 7.20 9.14 22.81
N LYS A 230 6.08 9.08 23.53
CA LYS A 230 5.51 10.23 24.25
C LYS A 230 6.28 10.55 25.54
N SER A 231 6.65 9.53 26.33
CA SER A 231 7.44 9.75 27.55
C SER A 231 8.84 10.27 27.23
N GLU A 232 9.43 9.82 26.13
CA GLU A 232 10.73 10.24 25.63
C GLU A 232 10.65 11.48 24.72
N SER A 233 9.55 12.22 24.73
CA SER A 233 9.36 13.35 23.81
C SER A 233 10.52 14.36 23.89
N GLY A 234 11.05 14.65 25.08
CA GLY A 234 12.20 15.54 25.27
C GLY A 234 13.55 14.97 24.81
N SER A 235 13.63 13.66 24.56
CA SER A 235 14.84 12.92 24.19
C SER A 235 14.87 12.57 22.70
N LEU A 236 13.88 13.02 21.91
CA LEU A 236 13.71 12.68 20.50
C LEU A 236 13.70 13.94 19.64
N HIS A 237 14.37 13.87 18.48
CA HIS A 237 14.33 14.92 17.48
C HIS A 237 12.98 14.96 16.79
N LYS A 238 12.61 13.83 16.15
CA LYS A 238 11.38 13.65 15.40
C LYS A 238 11.03 12.16 15.29
N VAL A 239 9.76 11.87 15.05
CA VAL A 239 9.24 10.52 14.79
C VAL A 239 8.41 10.56 13.51
N ILE A 240 8.80 9.79 12.50
CA ILE A 240 8.10 9.69 11.22
C ILE A 240 7.60 8.27 11.07
N MET A 241 6.30 8.13 10.89
CA MET A 241 5.61 6.84 10.74
C MET A 241 5.03 6.75 9.34
N THR A 242 5.22 5.60 8.70
CA THR A 242 4.60 5.25 7.42
C THR A 242 3.68 4.05 7.59
N GLY A 243 2.70 3.95 6.70
CA GLY A 243 1.73 2.86 6.71
C GLY A 243 0.65 3.07 5.67
N ILE A 244 -0.42 2.30 5.78
CA ILE A 244 -1.60 2.44 4.90
C ILE A 244 -2.71 3.20 5.63
N THR A 245 -2.98 2.88 6.90
CA THR A 245 -4.13 3.44 7.63
C THR A 245 -3.78 3.88 9.06
N ARG A 246 -3.89 5.18 9.35
CA ARG A 246 -3.79 5.72 10.72
C ARG A 246 -4.88 5.19 11.66
N LYS A 247 -6.12 5.09 11.18
CA LYS A 247 -7.30 4.67 11.97
C LYS A 247 -7.22 3.28 12.58
N ALA A 248 -6.51 2.37 11.93
CA ALA A 248 -6.27 1.03 12.46
C ALA A 248 -5.71 1.15 13.89
N TYR A 249 -5.00 2.25 14.16
CA TYR A 249 -4.38 2.55 15.41
C TYR A 249 -5.02 3.68 16.21
N ASN A 250 -6.15 4.28 15.81
CA ASN A 250 -6.78 5.34 16.64
C ASN A 250 -7.12 4.84 18.06
N HIS A 251 -7.53 3.56 18.19
CA HIS A 251 -7.73 2.89 19.49
C HIS A 251 -6.43 2.44 20.19
N LEU A 252 -5.28 2.49 19.49
CA LEU A 252 -3.94 2.13 19.97
C LEU A 252 -3.08 3.36 20.32
N LEU A 253 -3.34 4.49 19.65
CA LEU A 253 -2.60 5.73 19.71
C LEU A 253 -3.04 6.64 20.84
N SER A 254 -3.84 6.20 21.83
CA SER A 254 -4.08 7.01 23.03
C SER A 254 -2.77 7.47 23.70
N GLY A 255 -1.67 6.73 23.47
CA GLY A 255 -0.29 7.10 23.82
C GLY A 255 0.45 8.03 22.83
N LEU A 256 0.00 8.20 21.59
CA LEU A 256 0.58 8.98 20.48
C LEU A 256 -0.47 9.91 19.79
N ASN A 257 -1.43 10.43 20.55
CA ASN A 257 -2.52 11.28 20.03
C ASN A 257 -2.05 12.57 19.33
N ASN A 258 -0.80 12.97 19.51
CA ASN A 258 -0.23 14.21 18.97
C ASN A 258 0.44 14.02 17.60
N ALA A 259 0.24 12.87 16.95
CA ALA A 259 0.71 12.65 15.58
C ALA A 259 -0.11 13.47 14.58
N GLU A 260 0.58 14.27 13.77
CA GLU A 260 -0.01 14.97 12.63
C GLU A 260 -0.13 13.99 11.46
N ASP A 261 -1.31 13.88 10.87
CA ASP A 261 -1.54 13.01 9.70
C ASP A 261 -1.48 13.85 8.43
N LEU A 262 -0.37 13.70 7.72
CA LEU A 262 -0.08 14.39 6.48
C LEU A 262 -0.54 13.60 5.25
N THR A 263 -1.29 12.50 5.44
CA THR A 263 -1.77 11.63 4.35
C THR A 263 -2.56 12.41 3.32
N TRP A 264 -3.42 13.32 3.77
CA TRP A 264 -4.34 14.08 2.90
C TRP A 264 -3.95 15.56 2.77
N ASP A 265 -2.76 15.93 3.21
CA ASP A 265 -2.25 17.29 3.06
C ASP A 265 -1.68 17.44 1.63
N PRO A 266 -2.24 18.35 0.80
CA PRO A 266 -1.76 18.56 -0.55
C PRO A 266 -0.30 19.05 -0.62
N GLY A 267 0.22 19.70 0.43
CA GLY A 267 1.61 20.13 0.52
C GLY A 267 2.62 18.97 0.57
N PHE A 268 2.16 17.77 0.97
CA PHE A 268 2.97 16.56 1.06
C PHE A 268 2.52 15.48 0.06
N ALA A 269 1.63 15.81 -0.89
CA ALA A 269 1.12 14.86 -1.87
C ALA A 269 2.23 14.19 -2.70
N LEU A 270 3.28 14.93 -3.04
CA LEU A 270 4.41 14.49 -3.87
C LEU A 270 5.62 13.95 -3.10
N VAL A 271 5.53 13.83 -1.77
CA VAL A 271 6.62 13.25 -0.96
C VAL A 271 6.88 11.77 -1.30
N CYS A 272 5.88 11.11 -1.86
CA CYS A 272 5.91 9.76 -2.39
C CYS A 272 5.11 9.74 -3.68
N GLY A 273 5.53 8.94 -4.67
CA GLY A 273 4.91 8.95 -5.99
C GLY A 273 5.62 9.88 -6.98
N PHE A 274 5.21 9.83 -8.24
CA PHE A 274 5.75 10.71 -9.29
C PHE A 274 4.68 11.67 -9.81
N SER A 275 5.11 12.76 -10.39
CA SER A 275 4.34 13.83 -11.03
C SER A 275 4.68 13.89 -12.52
N ASP A 276 3.90 14.62 -13.30
CA ASP A 276 4.23 14.85 -14.71
C ASP A 276 5.63 15.47 -14.90
N LEU A 277 6.06 16.36 -13.99
CA LEU A 277 7.39 16.97 -14.03
C LEU A 277 8.51 15.93 -13.89
N ASP A 278 8.29 14.88 -13.10
CA ASP A 278 9.27 13.80 -12.95
C ASP A 278 9.43 13.00 -14.25
N LEU A 279 8.37 12.88 -15.07
CA LEU A 279 8.41 12.21 -16.37
C LEU A 279 8.98 13.11 -17.48
N GLU A 280 9.03 14.42 -17.25
CA GLU A 280 9.59 15.40 -18.19
C GLU A 280 11.07 15.67 -17.91
N SER A 281 11.48 15.65 -16.65
CA SER A 281 12.85 15.92 -16.22
C SER A 281 13.83 14.85 -16.72
N ARG A 282 14.83 15.27 -17.50
CA ARG A 282 15.94 14.41 -17.97
C ARG A 282 17.13 14.38 -17.02
N GLU A 283 17.17 15.25 -16.03
CA GLU A 283 18.28 15.38 -15.08
C GLU A 283 17.94 14.70 -13.76
N ARG A 284 16.72 14.92 -13.24
CA ARG A 284 16.30 14.48 -11.89
C ARG A 284 15.13 13.50 -11.90
N GLY A 285 14.79 12.96 -13.06
CA GLY A 285 13.59 12.17 -13.27
C GLY A 285 13.71 11.13 -14.38
N LEU A 286 12.57 10.71 -14.91
CA LEU A 286 12.43 9.60 -15.85
C LEU A 286 12.38 10.05 -17.31
N GLY A 287 12.60 11.32 -17.63
CA GLY A 287 12.46 11.87 -18.98
C GLY A 287 13.33 11.18 -20.03
N ARG A 288 14.50 10.65 -19.64
CA ARG A 288 15.35 9.87 -20.55
C ARG A 288 14.74 8.49 -20.89
N HIS A 289 14.14 7.83 -19.90
CA HIS A 289 13.41 6.56 -20.10
C HIS A 289 12.13 6.76 -20.90
N VAL A 290 11.39 7.84 -20.65
CA VAL A 290 10.22 8.22 -21.47
C VAL A 290 10.63 8.44 -22.93
N ALA A 291 11.72 9.17 -23.18
CA ALA A 291 12.21 9.39 -24.54
C ALA A 291 12.61 8.07 -25.23
N ALA A 292 13.22 7.13 -24.50
CA ALA A 292 13.59 5.82 -25.03
C ALA A 292 12.38 4.93 -25.31
N GLY A 293 11.45 4.79 -24.35
CA GLY A 293 10.24 4.01 -24.55
C GLY A 293 9.36 4.53 -25.69
N ALA A 294 9.32 5.86 -25.90
CA ALA A 294 8.60 6.45 -27.02
C ALA A 294 9.20 6.03 -28.38
N ARG A 295 10.54 5.96 -28.47
CA ARG A 295 11.24 5.44 -29.65
C ARG A 295 10.97 3.95 -29.86
N SER A 296 11.03 3.14 -28.80
CA SER A 296 10.73 1.68 -28.88
C SER A 296 9.32 1.44 -29.46
N LEU A 297 8.34 2.21 -28.99
CA LEU A 297 6.96 2.12 -29.45
C LEU A 297 6.71 2.78 -30.82
N GLY A 298 7.59 3.64 -31.30
CA GLY A 298 7.40 4.39 -32.55
C GLY A 298 6.36 5.50 -32.44
N ILE A 299 6.21 6.10 -31.25
CA ILE A 299 5.24 7.17 -30.95
C ILE A 299 5.95 8.43 -30.44
N SER A 300 5.22 9.55 -30.35
CA SER A 300 5.78 10.77 -29.74
C SER A 300 5.93 10.64 -28.22
N GLU A 301 6.87 11.37 -27.61
CA GLU A 301 6.99 11.44 -26.14
C GLU A 301 5.69 11.94 -25.48
N ALA A 302 4.99 12.88 -26.12
CA ALA A 302 3.72 13.41 -25.62
C ALA A 302 2.62 12.33 -25.61
N GLU A 303 2.59 11.49 -26.64
CA GLU A 303 1.65 10.37 -26.72
C GLU A 303 1.98 9.28 -25.68
N LEU A 304 3.26 8.95 -25.49
CA LEU A 304 3.65 8.02 -24.43
C LEU A 304 3.25 8.56 -23.04
N ARG A 305 3.55 9.83 -22.74
CA ARG A 305 3.17 10.45 -21.46
C ARG A 305 1.65 10.42 -21.25
N ARG A 306 0.86 10.65 -22.30
CA ARG A 306 -0.61 10.52 -22.25
C ARG A 306 -1.04 9.11 -21.88
N GLN A 307 -0.48 8.09 -22.53
CA GLN A 307 -0.81 6.68 -22.24
C GLN A 307 -0.39 6.28 -20.82
N LEU A 308 0.82 6.66 -20.37
CA LEU A 308 1.28 6.41 -19.00
C LEU A 308 0.39 7.12 -17.97
N ARG A 309 -0.07 8.34 -18.27
CA ARG A 309 -1.01 9.07 -17.40
C ARG A 309 -2.32 8.33 -17.24
N GLU A 310 -2.90 7.84 -18.33
CA GLU A 310 -4.17 7.09 -18.30
C GLU A 310 -4.09 5.78 -17.50
N HIS A 311 -2.93 5.12 -17.53
CA HIS A 311 -2.75 3.80 -16.90
C HIS A 311 -2.22 3.87 -15.48
N TYR A 312 -1.36 4.85 -15.15
CA TYR A 312 -0.59 4.83 -13.89
C TYR A 312 -0.73 6.09 -13.04
N ASN A 313 -1.30 7.19 -13.56
CA ASN A 313 -1.55 8.44 -12.82
C ASN A 313 -3.01 8.58 -12.39
N GLY A 314 -3.27 9.33 -11.33
CA GLY A 314 -4.61 9.77 -10.97
C GLY A 314 -4.89 9.69 -9.48
N TYR A 315 -3.94 9.20 -8.67
CA TYR A 315 -4.04 9.22 -7.23
C TYR A 315 -3.95 10.66 -6.72
N HIS A 316 -4.92 11.09 -5.92
CA HIS A 316 -4.89 12.36 -5.22
C HIS A 316 -4.82 12.12 -3.72
N PHE A 317 -3.83 12.74 -3.09
CA PHE A 317 -3.64 12.76 -1.64
C PHE A 317 -4.16 14.07 -1.05
N ASP A 318 -5.35 14.47 -1.49
CA ASP A 318 -6.10 15.63 -1.02
C ASP A 318 -7.59 15.29 -1.07
N LEU A 319 -8.27 15.36 0.09
CA LEU A 319 -9.71 15.10 0.19
C LEU A 319 -10.58 16.10 -0.57
N ARG A 320 -9.99 17.22 -1.02
CA ARG A 320 -10.66 18.23 -1.84
C ARG A 320 -10.40 18.03 -3.33
N GLY A 321 -9.53 17.07 -3.71
CA GLY A 321 -9.17 16.77 -5.09
C GLY A 321 -8.43 17.90 -5.81
N ARG A 322 -7.88 18.88 -5.11
CA ARG A 322 -7.17 20.04 -5.70
C ARG A 322 -5.66 19.87 -5.74
N GLY A 323 -5.12 18.97 -4.92
CA GLY A 323 -3.72 18.58 -4.96
C GLY A 323 -3.34 17.94 -6.31
N PRO A 324 -2.03 17.80 -6.58
CA PRO A 324 -1.57 17.18 -7.81
C PRO A 324 -1.97 15.70 -7.89
N ALA A 325 -2.25 15.24 -9.10
CA ALA A 325 -2.37 13.82 -9.40
C ALA A 325 -0.98 13.17 -9.36
N VAL A 326 -0.93 11.97 -8.77
CA VAL A 326 0.30 11.26 -8.49
C VAL A 326 0.29 9.90 -9.20
N TYR A 327 1.42 9.57 -9.83
CA TYR A 327 1.68 8.25 -10.40
C TYR A 327 2.10 7.26 -9.32
N ASN A 328 1.66 6.00 -9.43
CA ASN A 328 2.24 4.92 -8.65
C ASN A 328 3.68 4.62 -9.16
N PRO A 329 4.73 4.76 -8.32
CA PRO A 329 6.12 4.58 -8.74
C PRO A 329 6.39 3.20 -9.32
N TRP A 330 5.94 2.16 -8.64
CA TRP A 330 6.28 0.79 -9.00
C TRP A 330 5.60 0.37 -10.29
N SER A 331 4.31 0.69 -10.46
CA SER A 331 3.60 0.42 -11.72
C SER A 331 4.23 1.16 -12.89
N LEU A 332 4.56 2.43 -12.72
CA LEU A 332 5.16 3.24 -13.77
C LEU A 332 6.58 2.78 -14.15
N VAL A 333 7.44 2.51 -13.16
CA VAL A 333 8.80 2.00 -13.41
C VAL A 333 8.76 0.64 -14.07
N THR A 334 7.84 -0.25 -13.66
CA THR A 334 7.64 -1.55 -14.30
C THR A 334 7.25 -1.39 -15.77
N ALA A 335 6.31 -0.50 -16.07
CA ALA A 335 5.89 -0.23 -17.44
C ALA A 335 7.03 0.33 -18.30
N LEU A 336 7.80 1.30 -17.80
CA LEU A 336 8.95 1.85 -18.52
C LEU A 336 10.04 0.80 -18.74
N LYS A 337 10.29 -0.07 -17.76
CA LYS A 337 11.28 -1.15 -17.85
C LYS A 337 10.94 -2.17 -18.94
N LEU A 338 9.66 -2.49 -19.15
CA LEU A 338 9.25 -3.37 -20.25
C LEU A 338 9.57 -2.76 -21.63
N LEU A 339 9.50 -1.43 -21.76
CA LEU A 339 9.80 -0.74 -23.02
C LEU A 339 11.30 -0.69 -23.34
N GLU A 340 12.16 -1.15 -22.43
CA GLU A 340 13.61 -1.28 -22.66
C GLU A 340 13.96 -2.55 -23.44
N THR A 341 13.04 -3.50 -23.59
CA THR A 341 13.23 -4.73 -24.38
C THR A 341 12.28 -4.80 -25.57
N GLU A 342 12.70 -5.50 -26.62
CA GLU A 342 11.86 -5.76 -27.80
C GLU A 342 10.60 -6.54 -27.41
N THR A 343 10.76 -7.62 -26.63
CA THR A 343 9.65 -8.46 -26.17
C THR A 343 8.65 -7.68 -25.32
N GLY A 344 9.11 -6.86 -24.38
CA GLY A 344 8.21 -6.07 -23.53
C GLY A 344 7.50 -4.96 -24.32
N THR A 345 8.15 -4.43 -25.36
CA THR A 345 7.52 -3.49 -26.29
C THR A 345 6.44 -4.17 -27.13
N GLU A 346 6.68 -5.39 -27.62
CA GLU A 346 5.69 -6.22 -28.31
C GLU A 346 4.51 -6.57 -27.41
N ASP A 347 4.76 -6.98 -26.16
CA ASP A 347 3.71 -7.25 -25.17
C ASP A 347 2.81 -6.03 -24.97
N VAL A 348 3.38 -4.82 -24.84
CA VAL A 348 2.59 -3.58 -24.71
C VAL A 348 1.76 -3.29 -25.96
N ARG A 349 2.23 -3.65 -27.17
CA ARG A 349 1.49 -3.46 -28.43
C ARG A 349 0.37 -4.47 -28.63
N GLU A 350 0.61 -5.73 -28.30
CA GLU A 350 -0.31 -6.84 -28.61
C GLU A 350 -1.27 -7.15 -27.46
N VAL A 351 -0.75 -7.15 -26.23
CA VAL A 351 -1.51 -7.50 -25.01
C VAL A 351 -2.02 -6.25 -24.30
N GLY A 352 -1.20 -5.19 -24.26
CA GLY A 352 -1.52 -3.92 -23.62
C GLY A 352 -0.62 -3.61 -22.42
N TRP A 353 -0.93 -2.51 -21.74
CA TRP A 353 -0.15 -2.02 -20.61
C TRP A 353 -0.17 -2.99 -19.42
N PRO A 354 0.98 -3.26 -18.77
CA PRO A 354 1.04 -4.18 -17.63
C PRO A 354 0.23 -3.66 -16.44
N SER A 355 -0.31 -4.58 -15.66
CA SER A 355 -1.06 -4.30 -14.41
C SER A 355 -0.38 -4.93 -13.19
N PRO A 356 0.85 -4.48 -12.85
CA PRO A 356 1.60 -5.04 -11.73
C PRO A 356 0.85 -4.82 -10.40
N TRP A 357 -0.01 -3.80 -10.28
CA TRP A 357 -0.77 -3.51 -9.07
C TRP A 357 -1.51 -4.73 -8.47
N VAL A 358 -1.98 -5.67 -9.30
CA VAL A 358 -2.57 -6.94 -8.85
C VAL A 358 -1.63 -7.73 -7.94
N GLU A 359 -0.35 -7.78 -8.29
CA GLU A 359 0.71 -8.51 -7.59
C GLU A 359 1.18 -7.80 -6.31
N SER A 360 0.79 -6.53 -6.09
CA SER A 360 1.15 -5.76 -4.88
C SER A 360 0.54 -6.30 -3.58
N GLY A 361 -0.31 -7.32 -3.65
CA GLY A 361 -0.97 -7.95 -2.51
C GLY A 361 -2.15 -7.15 -1.94
N SER A 362 -2.45 -5.97 -2.48
CA SER A 362 -3.63 -5.17 -2.14
C SER A 362 -4.94 -5.94 -2.36
N ALA A 363 -4.95 -6.81 -3.39
CA ALA A 363 -6.00 -7.79 -3.71
C ALA A 363 -6.37 -8.72 -2.54
N ARG A 364 -5.40 -9.17 -1.76
CA ARG A 364 -5.64 -10.08 -0.63
C ARG A 364 -6.45 -9.41 0.49
N ARG A 365 -6.26 -8.10 0.72
CA ARG A 365 -6.99 -7.33 1.75
C ARG A 365 -8.46 -7.19 1.38
N LEU A 366 -8.72 -6.74 0.15
CA LEU A 366 -10.07 -6.65 -0.40
C LEU A 366 -10.77 -8.01 -0.36
N ALA A 367 -10.10 -9.05 -0.85
CA ALA A 367 -10.65 -10.40 -0.87
C ALA A 367 -11.00 -10.95 0.53
N THR A 368 -10.19 -10.63 1.54
CA THR A 368 -10.46 -11.05 2.92
C THR A 368 -11.65 -10.31 3.50
N ASN A 369 -11.76 -9.00 3.25
CA ASN A 369 -12.91 -8.21 3.66
C ASN A 369 -14.19 -8.70 2.97
N LEU A 370 -14.14 -8.91 1.65
CA LEU A 370 -15.23 -9.44 0.83
C LEU A 370 -15.73 -10.80 1.28
N ARG A 371 -14.83 -11.71 1.68
CA ARG A 371 -15.23 -13.01 2.24
C ARG A 371 -15.99 -12.87 3.56
N ARG A 372 -15.63 -11.88 4.39
CA ARG A 372 -16.25 -11.65 5.69
C ARG A 372 -17.58 -10.88 5.55
N ASN A 373 -17.68 -9.97 4.59
CA ASN A 373 -18.84 -9.09 4.38
C ASN A 373 -19.22 -8.97 2.88
N PRO A 374 -19.72 -10.05 2.24
CA PRO A 374 -19.96 -10.08 0.79
C PRO A 374 -21.00 -9.04 0.31
N ASP A 375 -22.03 -8.77 1.10
CA ASP A 375 -23.10 -7.82 0.75
C ASP A 375 -22.66 -6.34 0.87
N SER A 376 -21.53 -6.07 1.53
CA SER A 376 -21.03 -4.71 1.72
C SER A 376 -20.50 -4.08 0.43
N LEU A 377 -20.04 -4.90 -0.52
CA LEU A 377 -19.46 -4.42 -1.77
C LEU A 377 -20.52 -3.99 -2.77
N VAL A 378 -21.61 -4.77 -2.92
CA VAL A 378 -22.72 -4.39 -3.81
C VAL A 378 -23.32 -3.07 -3.36
N GLY A 379 -23.53 -2.86 -2.05
CA GLY A 379 -24.02 -1.58 -1.54
C GLY A 379 -23.05 -0.40 -1.69
N VAL A 380 -21.74 -0.64 -1.87
CA VAL A 380 -20.70 0.39 -2.09
C VAL A 380 -20.56 0.69 -3.58
N LEU A 381 -20.62 -0.34 -4.43
CA LEU A 381 -20.60 -0.24 -5.89
C LEU A 381 -21.92 0.30 -6.47
N GLU A 382 -23.08 -0.03 -5.90
CA GLU A 382 -24.36 0.58 -6.28
C GLU A 382 -24.44 2.06 -5.87
N ARG A 383 -23.68 2.44 -4.84
CA ARG A 383 -23.40 3.84 -4.51
C ARG A 383 -22.34 4.48 -5.41
N GLU A 384 -21.71 3.79 -6.39
CA GLU A 384 -20.70 4.35 -7.32
C GLU A 384 -21.23 5.29 -8.42
N ARG A 385 -22.21 6.13 -8.07
CA ARG A 385 -22.29 7.49 -8.65
C ARG A 385 -22.23 8.59 -7.59
N ARG A 386 -22.13 8.20 -6.32
CA ARG A 386 -22.18 9.00 -5.11
C ARG A 386 -21.50 8.23 -3.95
N LEU A 387 -20.20 7.97 -4.06
CA LEU A 387 -19.41 8.00 -2.82
C LEU A 387 -19.46 9.44 -2.36
N SER A 388 -20.52 9.75 -1.62
CA SER A 388 -20.80 11.03 -1.00
C SER A 388 -19.53 11.48 -0.29
N ARG A 389 -19.38 12.79 -0.09
CA ARG A 389 -18.46 13.34 0.92
C ARG A 389 -18.56 12.58 2.26
N ASP A 390 -19.70 11.95 2.52
CA ASP A 390 -19.93 11.10 3.69
C ASP A 390 -19.12 9.80 3.69
N ALA A 391 -18.79 9.22 2.54
CA ALA A 391 -17.86 8.08 2.44
C ALA A 391 -16.40 8.49 2.71
N ILE A 392 -16.11 9.79 2.83
CA ILE A 392 -14.85 10.34 3.33
C ILE A 392 -14.93 10.60 4.85
N SER A 393 -16.12 10.68 5.43
CA SER A 393 -16.32 10.89 6.87
C SER A 393 -16.78 9.67 7.67
N ASP A 394 -17.42 8.68 7.04
CA ASP A 394 -17.89 7.46 7.70
C ASP A 394 -16.80 6.38 7.73
N GLU A 395 -16.09 6.41 8.85
CA GLU A 395 -14.88 5.67 9.14
C GLU A 395 -15.04 4.14 9.17
N THR A 396 -16.29 3.66 9.13
CA THR A 396 -16.65 2.23 9.26
C THR A 396 -17.03 1.57 7.94
N GLU A 397 -17.13 2.34 6.85
CA GLU A 397 -17.51 1.82 5.54
C GLU A 397 -16.31 1.32 4.71
N LEU A 398 -16.56 0.27 3.92
CA LEU A 398 -15.62 -0.30 2.94
C LEU A 398 -15.01 0.78 2.01
N GLY A 399 -15.71 1.89 1.76
CA GLY A 399 -15.19 3.03 0.98
C GLY A 399 -13.90 3.63 1.54
N HIS A 400 -13.77 3.78 2.86
CA HIS A 400 -12.51 4.27 3.49
C HIS A 400 -11.37 3.28 3.29
N LEU A 401 -11.65 1.98 3.43
CA LEU A 401 -10.65 0.94 3.20
C LEU A 401 -10.16 0.99 1.74
N LEU A 402 -11.07 1.15 0.79
CA LEU A 402 -10.74 1.23 -0.63
C LEU A 402 -9.91 2.49 -0.96
N LEU A 403 -10.24 3.64 -0.36
CA LEU A 403 -9.44 4.87 -0.50
C LEU A 403 -8.02 4.70 0.07
N GLN A 404 -7.89 4.13 1.26
CA GLN A 404 -6.60 3.97 1.93
C GLN A 404 -5.71 2.94 1.24
N THR A 405 -6.30 1.84 0.77
CA THR A 405 -5.57 0.79 0.04
C THR A 405 -5.26 1.18 -1.41
N GLY A 406 -5.79 2.31 -1.90
CA GLY A 406 -5.51 2.84 -3.23
C GLY A 406 -6.36 2.22 -4.35
N TYR A 407 -7.43 1.49 -4.01
CA TYR A 407 -8.44 1.09 -5.00
C TYR A 407 -9.24 2.28 -5.50
N LEU A 408 -9.53 3.21 -4.60
CA LEU A 408 -10.21 4.44 -4.91
C LEU A 408 -9.31 5.62 -4.58
N THR A 409 -9.61 6.75 -5.21
CA THR A 409 -9.01 8.04 -4.93
C THR A 409 -10.05 9.14 -5.08
N VAL A 410 -9.74 10.33 -4.57
CA VAL A 410 -10.62 11.49 -4.67
C VAL A 410 -10.31 12.24 -5.97
N LYS A 411 -11.31 12.52 -6.80
CA LYS A 411 -11.16 13.40 -7.97
C LYS A 411 -11.93 14.70 -7.75
N PRO A 412 -11.40 15.84 -8.25
CA PRO A 412 -12.15 17.08 -8.22
C PRO A 412 -13.40 16.94 -9.08
N ALA A 413 -14.52 17.49 -8.62
CA ALA A 413 -15.68 17.71 -9.48
C ALA A 413 -15.60 19.12 -10.07
N GLY A 414 -16.10 19.28 -11.30
CA GLY A 414 -16.12 20.59 -11.95
C GLY A 414 -17.10 21.56 -11.28
N GLY A 415 -16.79 22.86 -11.29
CA GLY A 415 -17.71 23.89 -10.80
C GLY A 415 -17.88 23.92 -9.28
N ARG A 416 -19.14 23.85 -8.80
CA ARG A 416 -19.52 23.84 -7.37
C ARG A 416 -19.83 22.44 -6.83
N GLU A 417 -19.60 21.41 -7.63
CA GLU A 417 -19.88 20.04 -7.22
C GLU A 417 -18.86 19.56 -6.17
N PRO A 418 -19.29 18.72 -5.22
CA PRO A 418 -18.36 18.12 -4.25
C PRO A 418 -17.43 17.12 -4.96
N PRO A 419 -16.18 16.96 -4.48
CA PRO A 419 -15.29 15.93 -4.98
C PRO A 419 -15.91 14.54 -4.77
N TYR A 420 -15.55 13.58 -5.62
CA TYR A 420 -16.08 12.23 -5.61
C TYR A 420 -14.97 11.19 -5.60
N ALA A 421 -15.24 10.00 -5.06
CA ALA A 421 -14.29 8.90 -5.07
C ALA A 421 -14.51 8.00 -6.29
N THR A 422 -13.42 7.59 -6.93
CA THR A 422 -13.41 6.72 -8.13
C THR A 422 -12.05 6.05 -8.27
N TYR A 423 -11.88 5.15 -9.25
CA TYR A 423 -10.58 4.55 -9.54
C TYR A 423 -9.57 5.64 -9.95
N PRO A 424 -8.31 5.54 -9.49
CA PRO A 424 -7.27 6.49 -9.89
C PRO A 424 -7.03 6.43 -11.39
N ASN A 425 -6.87 5.23 -11.93
CA ASN A 425 -6.41 4.96 -13.28
C ASN A 425 -6.97 3.65 -13.83
N ARG A 426 -6.69 3.36 -15.11
CA ARG A 426 -7.13 2.12 -15.78
C ARG A 426 -6.55 0.86 -15.16
N GLU A 427 -5.30 0.90 -14.70
CA GLU A 427 -4.64 -0.26 -14.09
C GLU A 427 -5.45 -0.78 -12.90
N VAL A 428 -5.77 0.12 -11.96
CA VAL A 428 -6.49 -0.23 -10.73
C VAL A 428 -7.93 -0.63 -11.01
N GLU A 429 -8.60 0.08 -11.93
CA GLU A 429 -9.96 -0.27 -12.35
C GLU A 429 -10.03 -1.70 -12.88
N GLN A 430 -9.16 -2.05 -13.84
CA GLN A 430 -9.11 -3.38 -14.44
C GLN A 430 -8.71 -4.44 -13.40
N ALA A 431 -7.68 -4.17 -12.59
CA ALA A 431 -7.23 -5.07 -11.53
C ALA A 431 -8.35 -5.37 -10.52
N PHE A 432 -9.11 -4.35 -10.13
CA PHE A 432 -10.22 -4.49 -9.21
C PHE A 432 -11.35 -5.34 -9.81
N LEU A 433 -11.76 -5.04 -11.04
CA LEU A 433 -12.84 -5.78 -11.71
C LEU A 433 -12.48 -7.26 -11.94
N GLN A 434 -11.24 -7.56 -12.35
CA GLN A 434 -10.76 -8.93 -12.51
C GLN A 434 -10.76 -9.71 -11.18
N GLU A 435 -10.36 -9.06 -10.08
CA GLU A 435 -10.33 -9.70 -8.78
C GLU A 435 -11.74 -9.99 -8.25
N LEU A 436 -12.70 -9.11 -8.54
CA LEU A 436 -14.11 -9.34 -8.25
C LEU A 436 -14.66 -10.53 -9.03
N GLU A 437 -14.40 -10.60 -10.34
CA GLU A 437 -14.86 -11.71 -11.19
C GLU A 437 -14.33 -13.05 -10.67
N ARG A 438 -13.02 -13.13 -10.41
CA ARG A 438 -12.36 -14.35 -9.95
C ARG A 438 -12.91 -14.87 -8.63
N ARG A 439 -13.24 -13.99 -7.68
CA ARG A 439 -13.60 -14.38 -6.31
C ARG A 439 -15.09 -14.42 -6.03
N VAL A 440 -15.86 -13.52 -6.63
CA VAL A 440 -17.31 -13.46 -6.45
C VAL A 440 -18.02 -14.40 -7.43
N TRP A 441 -17.56 -14.51 -8.67
CA TRP A 441 -18.20 -15.34 -9.70
C TRP A 441 -17.55 -16.71 -9.92
N GLY A 442 -16.25 -16.85 -9.65
CA GLY A 442 -15.56 -18.15 -9.70
C GLY A 442 -16.13 -19.21 -8.74
N SER A 443 -16.86 -18.81 -7.70
CA SER A 443 -17.53 -19.72 -6.76
C SER A 443 -18.97 -20.09 -7.15
N ARG A 444 -19.60 -19.35 -8.08
CA ARG A 444 -20.95 -19.66 -8.61
C ARG A 444 -20.92 -20.45 -9.92
N ALA A 445 -19.90 -20.29 -10.76
CA ALA A 445 -19.78 -21.02 -12.03
C ALA A 445 -19.67 -22.55 -11.85
N SER A 446 -19.17 -23.03 -10.70
CA SER A 446 -19.09 -24.48 -10.42
C SER A 446 -20.42 -25.12 -9.98
N ARG A 447 -21.51 -24.36 -9.80
CA ARG A 447 -22.83 -24.90 -9.40
C ARG A 447 -23.93 -24.75 -10.44
N CYS A 448 -23.66 -24.06 -11.56
CA CYS A 448 -24.65 -23.85 -12.61
C CYS A 448 -23.98 -23.92 -13.99
N LEU A 449 -23.48 -25.10 -14.35
CA LEU A 449 -23.28 -25.46 -15.74
C LEU A 449 -24.12 -26.72 -16.01
N PRO A 450 -25.21 -26.63 -16.80
CA PRO A 450 -25.74 -27.80 -17.46
C PRO A 450 -24.63 -28.34 -18.37
N THR A 451 -24.32 -29.62 -18.25
CA THR A 451 -23.43 -30.33 -19.17
C THR A 451 -23.86 -30.07 -20.62
N PRO A 452 -22.98 -29.59 -21.52
CA PRO A 452 -23.33 -29.46 -22.92
C PRO A 452 -23.40 -30.86 -23.52
N GLN A 453 -24.59 -31.28 -23.95
CA GLN A 453 -24.70 -32.36 -24.92
C GLN A 453 -24.13 -31.86 -26.25
N ALA A 454 -23.20 -32.62 -26.79
CA ALA A 454 -22.45 -32.32 -28.00
C ALA A 454 -23.37 -32.17 -29.23
N GLY A 455 -23.14 -31.12 -30.03
CA GLY A 455 -23.75 -31.00 -31.34
C GLY A 455 -23.66 -29.59 -31.92
N HIS A 456 -22.75 -29.42 -32.88
CA HIS A 456 -22.71 -28.38 -33.92
C HIS A 456 -22.10 -27.00 -33.62
N GLY A 457 -21.01 -26.71 -34.35
CA GLY A 457 -20.86 -25.45 -35.11
C GLY A 457 -20.11 -24.31 -34.44
N LEU A 458 -18.79 -24.24 -34.69
CA LEU A 458 -18.00 -23.01 -34.62
C LEU A 458 -18.62 -21.93 -35.51
N HIS A 459 -19.04 -20.79 -34.94
CA HIS A 459 -18.96 -19.45 -35.55
C HIS A 459 -19.42 -18.35 -34.56
N GLY A 460 -18.57 -17.33 -34.36
CA GLY A 460 -18.98 -15.98 -33.95
C GLY A 460 -19.02 -15.67 -32.45
N LEU A 461 -17.94 -15.10 -31.92
CA LEU A 461 -17.95 -14.29 -30.69
C LEU A 461 -18.15 -12.81 -31.08
N PRO A 462 -19.22 -12.14 -30.60
CA PRO A 462 -19.16 -10.70 -30.38
C PRO A 462 -19.56 -10.27 -28.96
N ARG A 463 -18.69 -9.43 -28.39
CA ARG A 463 -18.97 -8.30 -27.46
C ARG A 463 -19.46 -8.63 -26.05
N ALA A 464 -18.51 -8.81 -25.14
CA ALA A 464 -18.67 -8.79 -23.68
C ALA A 464 -18.95 -7.39 -23.07
N GLN A 465 -19.18 -6.34 -23.88
CA GLN A 465 -19.51 -4.99 -23.36
C GLN A 465 -21.02 -4.71 -23.29
N GLY A 466 -21.87 -5.48 -23.98
CA GLY A 466 -23.33 -5.28 -23.98
C GLY A 466 -24.06 -5.94 -22.81
N ALA A 467 -23.46 -6.95 -22.18
CA ALA A 467 -24.12 -7.77 -21.14
C ALA A 467 -24.22 -7.05 -19.78
N LEU A 468 -23.31 -6.13 -19.47
CA LEU A 468 -23.32 -5.37 -18.21
C LEU A 468 -24.45 -4.33 -18.17
N GLY A 469 -24.80 -3.71 -19.29
CA GLY A 469 -25.90 -2.73 -19.37
C GLY A 469 -27.30 -3.35 -19.41
N HIS A 470 -27.43 -4.55 -20.00
CA HIS A 470 -28.73 -5.19 -20.21
C HIS A 470 -29.27 -5.99 -19.01
N MET A 471 -28.43 -6.32 -18.01
CA MET A 471 -28.88 -7.06 -16.82
C MET A 471 -29.37 -6.16 -15.67
N VAL A 472 -29.00 -4.88 -15.65
CA VAL A 472 -29.51 -3.91 -14.66
C VAL A 472 -30.99 -3.54 -14.94
N SER A 473 -31.48 -3.75 -16.16
CA SER A 473 -32.84 -3.35 -16.55
C SER A 473 -33.94 -4.41 -16.30
N ARG A 474 -33.68 -5.46 -15.51
CA ARG A 474 -34.68 -6.52 -15.21
C ARG A 474 -34.73 -6.90 -13.72
N ILE A 475 -34.93 -5.91 -12.86
CA ILE A 475 -35.45 -6.12 -11.50
C ILE A 475 -36.81 -5.43 -11.43
N PRO A 476 -37.90 -6.08 -10.93
CA PRO A 476 -39.24 -5.53 -11.04
C PRO A 476 -39.39 -4.29 -10.15
N GLU A 477 -39.88 -3.19 -10.72
CA GLU A 477 -40.46 -2.10 -9.95
C GLU A 477 -41.64 -2.64 -9.13
N ARG A 478 -41.51 -2.65 -7.80
CA ARG A 478 -42.69 -2.76 -6.93
C ARG A 478 -43.13 -1.35 -6.53
N GLU A 479 -44.12 -0.89 -7.29
CA GLU A 479 -45.21 0.03 -6.96
C GLU A 479 -45.05 0.90 -5.71
N ALA A 480 -44.81 2.19 -5.95
CA ALA A 480 -45.26 3.25 -5.07
C ALA A 480 -46.66 3.69 -5.52
N THR A 481 -47.69 3.44 -4.71
CA THR A 481 -48.85 4.35 -4.57
C THR A 481 -49.71 3.96 -3.37
N GLN A 482 -49.72 4.76 -2.30
CA GLN A 482 -50.88 5.55 -1.84
C GLN A 482 -50.63 6.21 -0.47
N ARG A 483 -50.89 7.54 -0.45
CA ARG A 483 -51.47 8.42 0.58
C ARG A 483 -51.72 7.78 1.98
N ASP A 484 -51.43 8.40 3.13
CA ASP A 484 -51.90 9.70 3.61
C ASP A 484 -51.13 10.19 4.88
N LYS A 485 -51.27 11.51 5.11
CA LYS A 485 -51.00 12.47 6.21
C LYS A 485 -50.55 12.06 7.66
N PRO A 486 -50.04 13.04 8.46
CA PRO A 486 -49.36 12.82 9.76
C PRO A 486 -50.26 12.99 11.01
N ALA A 487 -49.93 12.28 12.10
CA ALA A 487 -50.43 12.51 13.47
C ALA A 487 -49.54 11.72 14.47
N SER A 488 -48.70 12.37 15.27
CA SER A 488 -48.91 12.73 16.69
C SER A 488 -48.86 11.57 17.72
N SER A 489 -47.85 11.66 18.59
CA SER A 489 -47.89 11.44 20.05
C SER A 489 -48.04 10.03 20.66
N VAL A 490 -47.32 9.88 21.79
CA VAL A 490 -47.63 9.06 22.98
C VAL A 490 -46.82 7.75 23.18
N SER A 491 -45.82 7.89 24.06
CA SER A 491 -45.43 7.08 25.24
C SER A 491 -45.21 5.56 25.16
N GLY A 492 -44.09 5.15 25.77
CA GLY A 492 -44.10 4.08 26.77
C GLY A 492 -43.20 2.87 26.47
N PRO A 493 -42.61 2.22 27.50
CA PRO A 493 -41.29 1.59 27.41
C PRO A 493 -41.35 0.05 27.40
N LEU A 494 -40.18 -0.59 27.57
CA LEU A 494 -39.92 -2.03 27.88
C LEU A 494 -39.56 -2.86 26.63
N GLN A 495 -38.65 -3.83 26.64
CA GLN A 495 -37.65 -4.31 27.59
C GLN A 495 -36.71 -5.22 26.76
N PHE A 496 -35.41 -5.16 27.04
CA PHE A 496 -34.42 -6.10 26.52
C PHE A 496 -34.64 -7.50 27.12
N SER A 497 -34.67 -8.54 26.29
CA SER A 497 -34.29 -9.90 26.69
C SER A 497 -33.80 -10.74 25.50
N GLY A 498 -32.52 -11.14 25.57
CA GLY A 498 -31.98 -12.47 25.23
C GLY A 498 -32.12 -13.08 23.82
N PRO A 499 -31.06 -13.73 23.29
CA PRO A 499 -30.99 -14.14 21.89
C PRO A 499 -31.70 -15.48 21.63
N LYS A 500 -32.30 -15.63 20.45
CA LYS A 500 -32.69 -16.94 19.92
C LYS A 500 -32.04 -17.18 18.56
N LEU A 501 -31.16 -18.18 18.55
CA LEU A 501 -30.73 -18.95 17.38
C LEU A 501 -31.94 -19.36 16.53
N TYR A 502 -31.87 -19.11 15.22
CA TYR A 502 -32.71 -19.82 14.24
C TYR A 502 -31.85 -20.21 13.02
N GLN A 503 -31.46 -21.48 13.01
CA GLN A 503 -31.30 -22.26 11.78
C GLN A 503 -32.70 -22.57 11.26
N SER A 504 -33.05 -22.21 10.02
CA SER A 504 -33.98 -23.02 9.22
C SER A 504 -33.85 -22.73 7.73
N SER A 505 -33.48 -23.79 7.02
CA SER A 505 -33.74 -24.11 5.62
C SER A 505 -35.10 -23.64 5.10
N ILE A 506 -35.15 -23.11 3.87
CA ILE A 506 -36.36 -23.13 3.04
C ILE A 506 -36.04 -23.70 1.65
N VAL A 507 -36.75 -24.77 1.35
CA VAL A 507 -36.75 -25.55 0.11
C VAL A 507 -37.76 -24.95 -0.88
N VAL A 508 -37.32 -24.98 -2.13
CA VAL A 508 -37.95 -24.73 -3.44
C VAL A 508 -39.45 -25.05 -3.54
N ALA A 509 -40.21 -24.15 -4.16
CA ALA A 509 -41.46 -24.46 -4.87
C ALA A 509 -41.42 -23.84 -6.28
N LEU A 510 -41.12 -24.67 -7.27
CA LEU A 510 -41.31 -24.36 -8.70
C LEU A 510 -42.70 -24.87 -9.11
N LYS A 511 -43.59 -23.97 -9.52
CA LYS A 511 -44.80 -24.29 -10.29
C LYS A 511 -44.56 -23.85 -11.73
N GLY A 512 -44.51 -24.82 -12.63
CA GLY A 512 -44.33 -24.62 -14.06
C GLY A 512 -45.62 -24.19 -14.76
N CYS A 513 -45.43 -23.44 -15.84
CA CYS A 513 -46.37 -23.30 -16.95
C CYS A 513 -45.68 -23.86 -18.20
N HIS A 514 -46.22 -24.93 -18.77
CA HIS A 514 -46.02 -25.26 -20.17
C HIS A 514 -47.39 -25.55 -20.80
N LEU A 515 -47.67 -24.79 -21.86
CA LEU A 515 -48.78 -24.95 -22.77
C LEU A 515 -48.38 -25.98 -23.84
N GLU A 516 -49.16 -27.04 -23.89
CA GLU A 516 -49.81 -27.67 -25.04
C GLU A 516 -49.06 -28.01 -26.35
N GLY A 517 -49.39 -29.22 -26.81
CA GLY A 517 -49.16 -29.76 -28.14
C GLY A 517 -48.25 -31.00 -28.07
N GLY A 518 -48.69 -32.24 -28.21
CA GLY A 518 -49.95 -32.83 -28.66
C GLY A 518 -49.59 -34.19 -29.28
N GLY A 519 -50.38 -35.22 -28.99
CA GLY A 519 -50.52 -36.39 -29.88
C GLY A 519 -49.70 -37.64 -29.59
N HIS A 520 -50.44 -38.70 -29.23
CA HIS A 520 -50.20 -40.13 -29.45
C HIS A 520 -49.29 -40.91 -28.47
N GLY A 521 -49.95 -41.69 -27.58
CA GLY A 521 -49.41 -42.96 -27.07
C GLY A 521 -49.78 -44.14 -28.00
N PRO A 522 -49.81 -45.39 -27.51
CA PRO A 522 -49.30 -45.93 -26.23
C PRO A 522 -48.51 -47.24 -26.42
N GLN A 523 -48.29 -47.98 -25.31
CA GLN A 523 -47.92 -49.41 -25.19
C GLN A 523 -46.42 -49.72 -25.19
N ASP A 524 -45.85 -50.65 -24.40
CA ASP A 524 -46.31 -51.58 -23.36
C ASP A 524 -45.04 -52.31 -22.84
N ARG A 525 -45.10 -52.92 -21.63
CA ARG A 525 -44.16 -53.90 -21.03
C ARG A 525 -42.76 -53.39 -20.62
N GLY A 526 -42.16 -53.77 -19.49
CA GLY A 526 -42.41 -54.88 -18.57
C GLY A 526 -41.10 -55.67 -18.35
N ARG A 527 -40.78 -55.95 -17.07
CA ARG A 527 -39.85 -56.99 -16.54
C ARG A 527 -38.33 -56.74 -16.66
N VAL A 528 -37.59 -56.66 -15.54
CA VAL A 528 -37.06 -57.71 -14.62
C VAL A 528 -35.67 -58.21 -15.01
N GLY A 529 -34.78 -58.30 -14.00
CA GLY A 529 -33.55 -59.13 -14.00
C GLY A 529 -32.28 -58.28 -13.90
N ARG A 530 -31.64 -58.04 -12.73
CA ARG A 530 -31.05 -58.93 -11.71
C ARG A 530 -29.72 -59.56 -12.17
N ARG A 531 -28.75 -59.53 -11.24
CA ARG A 531 -27.43 -60.18 -11.18
C ARG A 531 -26.30 -59.37 -11.83
N GLY A 532 -25.14 -59.25 -11.22
CA GLY A 532 -24.61 -59.83 -9.98
C GLY A 532 -23.22 -59.27 -9.74
#